data_AF-A0A1Y5SEC7-F1
#
_entry.id   AF-A0A1Y5SEC7-F1
#
_cell.length_a   1.000
_cell.length_b   1.000
_cell.length_c   1.000
_cell.angle_alpha   90.00
_cell.angle_beta   90.00
_cell.angle_gamma   90.00
#
_symmetry.space_group_name_H-M   'P 1'
#
loop_
_entity.id
_entity.type
_entity.pdbx_description
1 polymer ?
#
loop_
_entity_poly.entity_id
_entity_poly.type
_entity_poly.pdbx_seq_one_letter_code
_entity_poly.pdbx_strand_id
1 'polypeptide(L)' 'MAYINTAAHNEFAPLRRAAELLEGFKAKRELRRKYLELYNELDALSDRDLNDIGISRYNIADIARKHVYGA' A
#
# COMPACT_ATOMS: atom_id res chain seq x y z
N MET A 1 21.39 -15.76 -46.31
CA MET A 1 20.85 -16.56 -45.20
C MET A 1 21.47 -16.07 -43.90
N ALA A 2 20.77 -15.22 -43.16
CA ALA A 2 21.12 -14.90 -41.78
C ALA A 2 19.85 -15.17 -40.96
N TYR A 3 19.89 -16.22 -40.14
CA TYR A 3 18.80 -16.62 -39.28
C TYR A 3 18.53 -15.48 -38.29
N ILE A 4 17.36 -14.84 -38.41
CA ILE A 4 16.79 -14.05 -37.33
C ILE A 4 16.41 -15.08 -36.27
N ASN A 5 17.21 -15.16 -35.21
CA ASN A 5 16.86 -15.96 -34.05
C ASN A 5 15.77 -15.19 -33.32
N THR A 6 14.52 -15.48 -33.69
CA THR A 6 13.29 -15.06 -33.01
C THR A 6 13.55 -15.11 -31.52
N ALA A 7 13.38 -13.96 -30.87
CA ALA A 7 13.52 -13.81 -29.44
C ALA A 7 12.89 -15.01 -28.73
N ALA A 8 13.61 -15.54 -27.75
CA ALA A 8 13.16 -16.55 -26.80
C ALA A 8 11.98 -15.95 -26.00
N HIS A 9 10.84 -15.85 -26.66
CA HIS A 9 9.58 -15.49 -26.08
C HIS A 9 9.00 -16.78 -25.52
N ASN A 10 8.88 -16.80 -24.19
CA ASN A 10 7.67 -17.29 -23.55
C ASN A 10 7.59 -18.79 -23.16
N GLU A 11 8.56 -19.31 -22.41
CA GLU A 11 8.37 -20.60 -21.71
C GLU A 11 8.22 -20.46 -20.18
N PHE A 12 8.59 -19.30 -19.60
CA PHE A 12 8.48 -19.03 -18.16
C PHE A 12 7.89 -17.65 -17.80
N ALA A 13 7.26 -16.96 -18.75
CA ALA A 13 6.65 -15.65 -18.49
C ALA A 13 5.47 -15.64 -17.51
N PRO A 14 4.58 -16.65 -17.43
CA PRO A 14 3.41 -16.57 -16.53
C PRO A 14 3.82 -16.65 -15.06
N LEU A 15 4.85 -17.43 -14.72
CA LEU A 15 5.33 -17.54 -13.33
C LEU A 15 5.99 -16.24 -12.84
N ARG A 16 6.74 -15.54 -13.70
CA ARG A 16 7.32 -14.23 -13.35
C ARG A 16 6.23 -13.17 -13.14
N ARG A 17 5.21 -13.15 -14.01
CA ARG A 17 4.04 -12.26 -13.84
C ARG A 17 3.26 -12.57 -12.56
N ALA A 18 3.07 -13.85 -12.22
CA ALA A 18 2.39 -14.24 -10.98
C ALA A 18 3.17 -13.79 -9.73
N ALA A 19 4.51 -13.94 -9.74
CA ALA A 19 5.35 -13.46 -8.65
C ALA A 19 5.28 -11.93 -8.47
N GLU A 20 5.37 -11.15 -9.56
CA GLU A 20 5.23 -9.68 -9.54
C GLU A 20 3.88 -9.22 -8.97
N LEU A 21 2.79 -9.91 -9.33
CA LEU A 21 1.45 -9.60 -8.82
C LEU A 21 1.32 -9.92 -7.33
N LEU A 22 1.90 -11.04 -6.87
CA LEU A 22 1.91 -11.42 -5.45
C LEU A 22 2.73 -10.44 -4.60
N GLU A 23 3.87 -9.99 -5.11
CA GLU A 23 4.69 -8.97 -4.45
C GLU A 23 3.95 -7.64 -4.33
N GLY A 24 3.31 -7.18 -5.42
CA GLY A 24 2.46 -5.99 -5.41
C GLY A 24 1.27 -6.13 -4.45
N PHE A 25 0.66 -7.31 -4.37
CA PHE A 25 -0.44 -7.58 -3.44
C PHE A 25 0.02 -7.55 -1.98
N LYS A 26 1.16 -8.17 -1.67
CA LYS A 26 1.75 -8.15 -0.33
C LYS A 26 2.08 -6.73 0.10
N ALA A 27 2.70 -5.93 -0.77
CA ALA A 27 3.00 -4.53 -0.49
C ALA A 27 1.73 -3.70 -0.21
N LYS A 28 0.69 -3.84 -1.04
CA LYS A 28 -0.60 -3.17 -0.82
C LYS A 28 -1.28 -3.60 0.47
N ARG A 29 -1.19 -4.89 0.83
CA ARG A 29 -1.74 -5.41 2.08
C ARG A 29 -1.03 -4.84 3.31
N GLU A 30 0.30 -4.73 3.27
CA GLU A 30 1.06 -4.11 4.37
C GLU A 30 0.74 -2.62 4.53
N LEU A 31 0.61 -1.88 3.43
CA LEU A 31 0.15 -0.48 3.49
C LEU A 31 -1.26 -0.39 4.09
N ARG A 32 -2.18 -1.25 3.65
CA ARG A 32 -3.54 -1.28 4.21
C ARG A 32 -3.54 -1.58 5.71
N ARG A 33 -2.68 -2.50 6.16
CA ARG A 33 -2.51 -2.82 7.58
C ARG A 33 -2.06 -1.59 8.37
N LYS A 34 -1.01 -0.90 7.91
CA LYS A 34 -0.50 0.34 8.54
C LYS A 34 -1.55 1.44 8.61
N TYR A 35 -2.36 1.60 7.55
CA TYR A 35 -3.45 2.56 7.54
C TYR A 35 -4.49 2.27 8.62
N LEU A 36 -4.91 1.00 8.74
CA LEU A 36 -5.91 0.61 9.73
C LEU A 36 -5.36 0.70 11.16
N GLU A 37 -4.10 0.32 11.35
CA GLU A 37 -3.39 0.45 12.63
C GLU A 37 -3.40 1.91 13.11
N LEU A 38 -2.87 2.83 12.29
CA LEU A 38 -2.85 4.26 12.61
C LEU A 38 -4.25 4.87 12.78
N TYR A 39 -5.21 4.48 11.92
CA TYR A 39 -6.58 4.95 12.04
C TYR A 39 -7.19 4.53 13.38
N ASN A 40 -7.06 3.26 13.76
CA ASN A 40 -7.62 2.73 15.00
C ASN A 40 -6.94 3.33 16.23
N GLU A 41 -5.63 3.55 16.18
CA GLU A 41 -4.88 4.22 17.25
C GLU A 41 -5.40 5.64 17.47
N LEU A 42 -5.56 6.43 16.40
CA LEU A 42 -6.09 7.79 16.50
C LEU A 42 -7.58 7.81 16.89
N ASP A 43 -8.39 6.88 16.38
CA ASP A 43 -9.82 6.83 16.69
C ASP A 43 -10.07 6.38 18.14
N ALA A 44 -9.17 5.58 18.72
CA ALA A 44 -9.20 5.20 20.13
C ALA A 44 -8.88 6.36 21.09
N LEU A 45 -8.26 7.44 20.62
CA LEU A 45 -8.02 8.64 21.42
C LEU A 45 -9.32 9.39 21.68
N SER A 46 -9.41 10.03 22.85
CA SER A 46 -10.55 10.89 23.16
C SER A 46 -10.50 12.20 22.37
N ASP A 47 -11.63 12.89 22.26
CA ASP A 47 -11.66 14.21 21.61
C ASP A 47 -10.75 15.23 22.32
N ARG A 48 -10.51 15.07 23.62
CA ARG A 48 -9.54 15.91 24.35
C ARG A 48 -8.12 15.61 23.89
N ASP A 49 -7.72 14.35 23.87
CA ASP A 49 -6.37 13.94 23.49
C ASP A 49 -6.06 14.36 22.05
N LEU A 50 -7.04 14.22 21.15
CA LEU A 50 -6.96 14.69 19.77
C LEU A 50 -6.82 16.21 19.69
N ASN A 51 -7.60 16.96 20.47
CA ASN A 51 -7.50 18.42 20.51
C ASN A 51 -6.17 18.90 21.11
N ASP A 52 -5.61 18.21 22.09
CA ASP A 52 -4.33 18.56 22.71
C ASP A 52 -3.18 18.48 21.70
N ILE A 53 -3.26 17.56 20.73
CA ILE A 53 -2.32 17.45 19.61
C ILE A 53 -2.77 18.21 18.35
N GLY A 54 -3.88 18.97 18.43
CA GLY A 54 -4.38 19.80 17.34
C GLY A 54 -5.00 19.04 16.17
N ILE A 55 -5.50 17.82 16.39
CA ILE A 55 -6.12 16.97 15.37
C ILE A 55 -7.64 16.95 15.57
N SER A 56 -8.41 17.15 14.50
CA SER A 56 -9.85 16.89 14.50
C SER A 56 -10.12 15.41 14.18
N ARG A 57 -11.11 14.80 14.84
CA ARG A 57 -11.55 13.42 14.55
C ARG A 57 -11.91 13.21 13.08
N TYR A 58 -12.50 14.23 12.43
CA TYR A 58 -12.84 14.18 11.01
C TYR A 58 -11.60 14.10 10.09
N ASN A 59 -10.43 14.54 10.56
CA ASN A 59 -9.19 14.52 9.79
C ASN A 59 -8.41 13.21 9.93
N ILE A 60 -8.77 12.32 10.86
CA ILE A 60 -8.03 11.08 11.12
C ILE A 60 -7.84 10.25 9.85
N ALA A 61 -8.91 10.07 9.06
CA ALA A 61 -8.85 9.30 7.83
C ALA A 61 -7.87 9.89 6.81
N ASP A 62 -7.85 11.22 6.67
CA ASP A 62 -6.97 11.90 5.73
C ASP A 62 -5.52 11.93 6.21
N ILE A 63 -5.29 12.14 7.51
CA ILE A 63 -3.96 12.06 8.12
C ILE A 63 -3.39 10.66 7.95
N ALA A 64 -4.17 9.61 8.26
CA ALA A 64 -3.74 8.23 8.11
C ALA A 64 -3.45 7.89 6.64
N ARG A 65 -4.28 8.38 5.71
CA ARG A 65 -4.06 8.19 4.27
C ARG A 65 -2.78 8.88 3.81
N LYS A 66 -2.58 10.14 4.16
CA LYS A 66 -1.39 10.93 3.81
C LYS A 66 -0.12 10.32 4.40
N HIS A 67 -0.16 9.86 5.65
CA HIS A 67 0.99 9.23 6.30
C HIS A 67 1.41 7.92 5.62
N VAL A 68 0.44 7.08 5.24
CA VAL A 68 0.73 5.73 4.71
C VAL A 68 0.96 5.72 3.20
N TYR A 69 0.21 6.52 2.44
CA TYR A 69 0.26 6.52 0.98
C TYR A 69 0.97 7.74 0.38
N GLY A 70 1.28 8.77 1.17
CA GLY A 70 1.93 9.99 0.69
C GLY A 70 1.04 10.87 -0.21
N ALA A 71 -0.28 10.72 -0.12
CA ALA A 71 -1.26 11.47 -0.92
C ALA A 71 -1.45 12.92 -0.45
#